data_AF-A0A3D4ASC0-F1
#
_entry.id   AF-A0A3D4ASC0-F1
#
_cell.length_a   1.000
_cell.length_b   1.000
_cell.length_c   1.000
_cell.angle_alpha   90.00
_cell.angle_beta   90.00
_cell.angle_gamma   90.00
#
_symmetry.space_group_name_H-M   'P 1'
#
loop_
_entity.id
_entity.type
_entity.pdbx_description
1 polymer ?
#
loop_
_entity_poly.entity_id
_entity_poly.type
_entity_poly.pdbx_seq_one_letter_code
_entity_poly.pdbx_strand_id
1 'polypeptide(L)'
;LARQTHIVLNDHPDFEVVNYPELSALVFRFAPDDLKHDLDLLDSLNLHVRQTFLKTGEAMIARTKINGRHYLKFTLLNAQCQLTDVRAVIEQISHIAWQTYREIA
;
A
#
# COMPACT_ATOMS: atom_id res chain seq x y z
N LEU A 1 12.08 7.99 -8.79
CA LEU A 1 11.09 6.96 -8.39
C LEU A 1 10.36 7.30 -7.09
N ALA A 2 10.99 7.28 -5.90
CA ALA A 2 10.27 7.45 -4.63
C ALA A 2 9.37 8.71 -4.54
N ARG A 3 9.88 9.89 -4.91
CA ARG A 3 9.04 11.12 -4.96
C ARG A 3 7.87 11.02 -5.95
N GLN A 4 8.06 10.34 -7.08
CA GLN A 4 6.97 10.13 -8.05
C GLN A 4 5.94 9.15 -7.51
N THR A 5 6.37 8.07 -6.86
CA THR A 5 5.49 7.13 -6.18
C THR A 5 4.68 7.81 -5.07
N HIS A 6 5.29 8.73 -4.33
CA HIS A 6 4.58 9.55 -3.34
C HIS A 6 3.44 10.35 -3.97
N ILE A 7 3.68 11.01 -5.12
CA ILE A 7 2.63 11.74 -5.85
C ILE A 7 1.51 10.78 -6.27
N VAL A 8 1.87 9.64 -6.89
CA VAL A 8 0.88 8.63 -7.31
C VAL A 8 0.01 8.16 -6.16
N LEU A 9 0.60 7.86 -5.00
CA LEU A 9 -0.16 7.42 -3.83
C LEU A 9 -1.08 8.52 -3.28
N ASN A 10 -0.64 9.78 -3.24
CA ASN A 10 -1.46 10.88 -2.73
C ASN A 10 -2.59 11.28 -3.71
N ASP A 11 -2.40 11.07 -5.01
CA ASP A 11 -3.42 11.32 -6.02
C ASP A 11 -4.47 10.19 -6.08
N HIS A 12 -4.20 9.04 -5.44
CA HIS A 12 -5.05 7.87 -5.48
C HIS A 12 -6.00 7.84 -4.26
N PRO A 13 -7.33 7.78 -4.46
CA PRO A 13 -8.32 7.98 -3.39
C PRO A 13 -8.31 6.90 -2.30
N ASP A 14 -7.80 5.72 -2.63
CA ASP A 14 -7.77 4.58 -1.70
C ASP A 14 -6.61 4.58 -0.71
N PHE A 15 -5.67 5.52 -0.78
CA PHE A 15 -4.43 5.44 -0.01
C PHE A 15 -4.21 6.62 0.94
N GLU A 16 -3.69 6.28 2.11
CA GLU A 16 -3.11 7.23 3.07
C GLU A 16 -1.60 7.03 3.09
N VAL A 17 -0.83 8.11 2.92
CA VAL A 17 0.64 8.10 2.97
C VAL A 17 1.13 8.80 4.24
N VAL A 18 2.02 8.16 4.97
CA VAL A 18 2.49 8.64 6.30
C VAL A 18 3.67 9.58 6.18
N ASN A 19 4.53 9.39 5.19
CA ASN A 19 5.77 10.14 5.08
C ASN A 19 6.02 10.64 3.65
N TYR A 20 6.62 11.82 3.56
CA TYR A 20 7.33 12.23 2.36
C TYR A 20 8.64 11.43 2.26
N PRO A 21 9.05 10.96 1.06
CA PRO A 21 10.25 10.14 0.93
C PRO A 21 11.51 11.01 1.04
N GLU A 22 12.23 10.91 2.16
CA GLU A 22 13.55 11.54 2.34
C GLU A 22 14.66 10.77 1.61
N LEU A 23 14.56 9.44 1.58
CA LEU A 23 15.47 8.53 0.87
C LEU A 23 14.67 7.68 -0.14
N SER A 24 14.42 6.42 0.22
CA SER A 24 13.84 5.40 -0.67
C SER A 24 12.58 4.76 -0.09
N ALA A 25 12.21 5.10 1.14
CA ALA A 25 11.12 4.47 1.85
C ALA A 25 9.83 5.29 1.78
N LEU A 26 8.73 4.61 1.46
CA LEU A 26 7.37 5.13 1.56
C LEU A 26 6.54 4.20 2.41
N VAL A 27 5.89 4.75 3.42
CA VAL A 27 4.98 4.06 4.33
C VAL A 27 3.57 4.57 4.05
N PHE A 28 2.67 3.64 3.76
CA PHE A 28 1.31 3.94 3.32
C PHE A 28 0.38 2.78 3.67
N ARG A 29 -0.93 2.99 3.58
CA ARG A 29 -1.94 1.94 3.74
C ARG A 29 -3.12 2.18 2.82
N PHE A 30 -3.83 1.10 2.47
CA PHE A 30 -5.18 1.20 1.93
C PHE A 30 -6.10 1.76 3.02
N ALA A 31 -6.72 2.91 2.76
CA ALA A 31 -7.57 3.67 3.67
C ALA A 31 -8.48 4.64 2.88
N PRO A 32 -9.39 4.14 2.02
CA PRO A 32 -10.35 4.98 1.31
C PRO A 32 -11.24 5.74 2.30
N ASP A 33 -11.73 6.91 1.90
CA ASP A 33 -12.49 7.82 2.76
C ASP A 33 -13.74 7.18 3.40
N ASP A 34 -14.39 6.26 2.69
CA ASP A 34 -15.59 5.57 3.17
C ASP A 34 -15.27 4.54 4.27
N LEU A 35 -14.05 4.01 4.32
CA LEU A 35 -13.65 2.95 5.27
C LEU A 35 -12.70 3.44 6.36
N LYS A 36 -12.17 4.67 6.27
CA LYS A 36 -11.11 5.18 7.16
C LYS A 36 -11.49 5.25 8.65
N HIS A 37 -12.78 5.13 8.97
CA HIS A 37 -13.29 5.13 10.34
C HIS A 37 -13.17 3.76 11.02
N ASP A 38 -13.08 2.66 10.26
CA ASP A 38 -12.92 1.30 10.80
C ASP A 38 -11.46 0.84 10.68
N LEU A 39 -10.68 1.16 11.71
CA LEU A 39 -9.25 0.88 11.73
C LEU A 39 -8.93 -0.63 11.79
N ASP A 40 -9.80 -1.44 12.39
CA ASP A 40 -9.57 -2.89 12.51
C ASP A 40 -9.83 -3.59 11.18
N LEU A 41 -10.84 -3.11 10.42
CA LEU A 41 -11.05 -3.48 9.03
C LEU A 41 -9.83 -3.10 8.17
N LEU A 42 -9.37 -1.85 8.25
CA LEU A 42 -8.19 -1.42 7.49
C LEU A 42 -6.95 -2.26 7.81
N ASP A 43 -6.69 -2.55 9.08
CA ASP A 43 -5.59 -3.41 9.50
C ASP A 43 -5.70 -4.81 8.87
N SER A 44 -6.91 -5.38 8.86
CA SER A 44 -7.19 -6.69 8.28
C SER A 44 -6.97 -6.71 6.76
N LEU A 45 -7.47 -5.70 6.04
CA LEU A 45 -7.31 -5.57 4.59
C LEU A 45 -5.83 -5.41 4.20
N ASN A 46 -5.09 -4.52 4.87
CA ASN A 46 -3.67 -4.30 4.57
C ASN A 46 -2.81 -5.53 4.89
N LEU A 47 -3.14 -6.27 5.97
CA LEU A 47 -2.51 -7.56 6.27
C LEU A 47 -2.79 -8.60 5.18
N HIS A 48 -4.04 -8.68 4.72
CA HIS A 48 -4.42 -9.60 3.65
C HIS A 48 -3.67 -9.29 2.35
N VAL A 49 -3.67 -8.03 1.90
CA VAL A 49 -2.91 -7.60 0.72
C VAL A 49 -1.45 -8.02 0.82
N ARG A 50 -0.80 -7.73 1.96
CA ARG A 50 0.59 -8.10 2.18
C ARG A 50 0.83 -9.61 2.08
N GLN A 51 -0.10 -10.41 2.58
CA GLN A 51 -0.02 -11.86 2.53
C GLN A 51 -0.21 -12.38 1.11
N THR A 52 -1.08 -11.76 0.31
CA THR A 52 -1.29 -12.10 -1.10
C THR A 52 -0.02 -11.87 -1.91
N PHE A 53 0.59 -10.70 -1.82
CA PHE A 53 1.87 -10.43 -2.49
C PHE A 53 3.01 -11.34 -2.03
N LEU A 54 3.02 -11.75 -0.75
CA LEU A 54 4.02 -12.72 -0.27
C LEU A 54 3.87 -14.08 -0.96
N LYS A 55 2.63 -14.51 -1.23
CA LYS A 55 2.32 -15.80 -1.85
C LYS A 55 2.58 -15.77 -3.35
N THR A 56 2.26 -14.68 -4.04
CA THR A 56 2.43 -14.57 -5.49
C THR A 56 3.87 -14.26 -5.90
N GLY A 57 4.64 -13.58 -5.04
CA GLY A 57 6.00 -13.15 -5.36
C GLY A 57 6.07 -12.01 -6.38
N GLU A 58 4.92 -11.43 -6.77
CA GLU A 58 4.79 -10.41 -7.81
C GLU A 58 5.42 -9.06 -7.41
N ALA A 59 5.45 -8.76 -6.11
CA ALA A 59 6.12 -7.57 -5.60
C ALA A 59 6.58 -7.75 -4.14
N MET A 60 7.79 -7.27 -3.85
CA MET A 60 8.32 -7.22 -2.48
C MET A 60 7.82 -5.96 -1.75
N ILE A 61 6.62 -6.06 -1.20
CA ILE A 61 6.06 -5.05 -0.29
C ILE A 61 6.46 -5.41 1.13
N ALA A 62 7.04 -4.51 1.91
CA ALA A 62 7.30 -4.75 3.33
C ALA A 62 6.08 -4.37 4.18
N ARG A 63 6.04 -4.83 5.45
CA ARG A 63 5.07 -4.36 6.44
C ARG A 63 5.76 -3.57 7.53
N THR A 64 5.07 -2.60 8.09
CA THR A 64 5.48 -1.86 9.29
C THR A 64 4.28 -1.56 10.17
N LYS A 65 4.52 -1.02 11.37
CA LYS A 65 3.47 -0.49 12.22
C LYS A 65 3.69 0.99 12.51
N ILE A 66 2.61 1.76 12.52
CA ILE A 66 2.57 3.15 12.98
C ILE A 66 1.49 3.23 14.05
N ASN A 67 1.84 3.66 15.26
CA ASN A 67 0.92 3.72 16.41
C ASN A 67 0.14 2.40 16.63
N GLY A 68 0.80 1.25 16.44
CA GLY A 68 0.20 -0.08 16.58
C GLY A 68 -0.56 -0.60 15.35
N ARG A 69 -0.91 0.27 14.39
CA ARG A 69 -1.69 -0.03 13.18
C ARG A 69 -0.83 -0.51 12.02
N HIS A 70 -1.41 -1.29 11.13
CA HIS A 70 -0.72 -1.99 10.06
C HIS A 70 -0.59 -1.13 8.80
N TYR A 71 0.66 -0.98 8.34
CA TYR A 71 1.01 -0.23 7.14
C TYR A 71 1.89 -1.07 6.21
N LEU A 72 1.82 -0.76 4.93
CA LEU A 72 2.70 -1.26 3.88
C LEU A 72 3.90 -0.33 3.72
N LYS A 73 5.01 -0.88 3.21
CA LYS A 73 6.22 -0.10 2.95
C LYS A 73 6.88 -0.48 1.63
N PHE A 74 7.08 0.50 0.76
CA PHE A 74 8.00 0.38 -0.37
C PHE A 74 9.41 0.78 0.04
N THR A 75 10.41 0.10 -0.53
CA THR A 75 11.84 0.43 -0.38
C THR A 75 12.47 0.48 -1.77
N LEU A 76 12.70 1.68 -2.28
CA LEU A 76 13.06 1.97 -3.68
C LEU A 76 14.55 2.39 -3.78
N LEU A 77 15.46 1.54 -3.30
CA LEU A 77 16.87 1.91 -3.05
C LEU A 77 17.73 2.03 -4.31
N ASN A 78 17.54 1.15 -5.29
CA ASN A 78 18.22 1.22 -6.59
C ASN A 78 17.58 0.20 -7.54
N ALA A 79 16.29 0.39 -7.83
CA ALA A 79 15.50 -0.61 -8.53
C ALA A 79 15.59 -0.42 -10.05
N GLN A 80 15.76 -1.50 -10.80
CA GLN A 80 15.44 -1.54 -12.24
C GLN A 80 13.93 -1.33 -12.52
N CYS A 81 13.15 -1.12 -11.47
CA CYS A 81 11.73 -0.87 -11.47
C CYS A 81 11.41 0.54 -12.00
N GLN A 82 10.50 0.59 -12.96
CA GLN A 82 9.98 1.82 -13.54
C GLN A 82 8.76 2.31 -12.76
N LEU A 83 8.41 3.58 -12.94
CA LEU A 83 7.20 4.14 -12.31
C LEU A 83 5.93 3.39 -12.72
N THR A 84 5.89 2.86 -13.94
CA THR A 84 4.77 2.05 -14.45
C THR A 84 4.57 0.76 -13.65
N ASP A 85 5.66 0.10 -13.27
CA ASP A 85 5.60 -1.12 -12.47
C ASP A 85 5.07 -0.81 -11.07
N VAL A 86 5.54 0.30 -10.47
CA VAL A 86 5.04 0.75 -9.16
C VAL A 86 3.56 1.13 -9.23
N ARG A 87 3.11 1.79 -10.29
CA ARG A 87 1.68 2.08 -10.52
C ARG A 87 0.88 0.78 -10.60
N ALA A 88 1.33 -0.21 -11.36
CA ALA A 88 0.65 -1.50 -11.45
C ALA A 88 0.52 -2.18 -10.09
N VAL A 89 1.56 -2.14 -9.26
CA VAL A 89 1.50 -2.68 -7.88
C VAL A 89 0.52 -1.89 -7.01
N ILE A 90 0.47 -0.56 -7.11
CA ILE A 90 -0.48 0.28 -6.36
C ILE A 90 -1.93 -0.05 -6.74
N GLU A 91 -2.23 -0.16 -8.03
CA GLU A 91 -3.54 -0.56 -8.54
C GLU A 91 -3.90 -1.98 -8.06
N GLN A 92 -2.95 -2.90 -8.09
CA GLN A 92 -3.16 -4.26 -7.62
C GLN A 92 -3.41 -4.34 -6.11
N ILE A 93 -2.74 -3.50 -5.30
CA ILE A 93 -3.05 -3.35 -3.87
C ILE A 93 -4.50 -2.92 -3.66
N SER A 94 -4.94 -1.86 -4.35
CA SER A 94 -6.32 -1.37 -4.28
C SER A 94 -7.30 -2.46 -4.71
N HIS A 95 -7.03 -3.12 -5.83
CA HIS A 95 -7.86 -4.20 -6.35
C HIS A 95 -8.04 -5.33 -5.32
N ILE A 96 -6.93 -5.85 -4.78
CA ILE A 96 -6.98 -6.93 -3.79
C ILE A 96 -7.77 -6.48 -2.56
N ALA A 97 -7.51 -5.28 -2.03
CA ALA A 97 -8.20 -4.78 -0.85
C ALA A 97 -9.72 -4.65 -1.08
N TRP A 98 -10.15 -4.10 -2.20
CA TRP A 98 -11.57 -3.98 -2.54
C TRP A 98 -12.24 -5.33 -2.81
N GLN A 99 -11.54 -6.29 -3.43
CA GLN A 99 -12.05 -7.65 -3.58
C GLN A 99 -12.28 -8.29 -2.20
N THR A 100 -11.26 -8.25 -1.34
CA THR A 100 -11.36 -8.80 0.02
C THR A 100 -12.47 -8.13 0.81
N TYR A 101 -12.62 -6.81 0.72
CA TYR A 101 -13.72 -6.09 1.38
C TYR A 101 -15.10 -6.60 0.92
N ARG A 102 -15.30 -6.77 -0.39
CA ARG A 102 -16.57 -7.30 -0.93
C ARG A 102 -16.89 -8.74 -0.53
N GLU A 103 -15.87 -9.53 -0.20
CA GLU A 103 -16.05 -10.92 0.26
C GLU A 103 -16.46 -11.01 1.74
N ILE A 104 -16.18 -9.97 2.53
CA ILE A 104 -16.41 -9.96 3.99
C ILE A 104 -17.51 -8.99 4.44
N ALA A 105 -17.96 -8.07 3.56
CA ALA A 105 -19.07 -7.14 3.78
C ALA A 105 -20.42 -7.79 3.47
#